data_AF-A0A087T7F7-F1
#
_entry.id   AF-A0A087T7F7-F1
#
_cell.length_a   1.000
_cell.length_b   1.000
_cell.length_c   1.000
_cell.angle_alpha   90.00
_cell.angle_beta   90.00
_cell.angle_gamma   90.00
#
_symmetry.space_group_name_H-M   'P 1'
#
loop_
_entity.id
_entity.type
_entity.pdbx_description
1 polymer ?
#
loop_
_entity_poly.entity_id
_entity_poly.type
_entity_poly.pdbx_seq_one_letter_code
_entity_poly.pdbx_strand_id
1 'polypeptide(L)'
;MNGYTFKEHVDKAITLKPLDPSLYYMLGRWCYEVAVLSWLERKVASTLFSTPPEATLEEAREYLLKADQLKPDWKENLLFLAKTYISDGDYSSAISLIDRALKIPVTSEDDALSHSELQ
;
A
#
# COMPACT_ATOMS: atom_id res chain seq x y z
N MET A 1 10.05 11.82 11.15
CA MET A 1 10.40 10.41 11.46
C MET A 1 11.01 9.82 10.20
N ASN A 2 12.13 9.08 10.28
CA ASN A 2 12.69 8.43 9.09
C ASN A 2 11.90 7.13 8.78
N GLY A 3 12.05 6.59 7.57
CA GLY A 3 11.30 5.40 7.13
C GLY A 3 11.52 4.17 8.00
N TYR A 4 12.74 3.98 8.52
CA TYR A 4 13.09 2.87 9.42
C TYR A 4 12.35 2.94 10.76
N THR A 5 12.38 4.11 11.41
CA THR A 5 11.68 4.35 12.69
C THR A 5 10.16 4.25 12.51
N PHE A 6 9.62 4.63 11.34
CA PHE A 6 8.20 4.41 11.02
C PHE A 6 7.84 2.93 11.10
N LYS A 7 8.55 2.09 10.34
CA LYS A 7 8.28 0.65 10.30
C LYS A 7 8.39 0.01 11.68
N GLU A 8 9.45 0.32 12.43
CA GLU A 8 9.65 -0.21 13.78
C GLU A 8 8.49 0.11 14.74
N HIS A 9 7.93 1.31 14.67
CA HIS A 9 6.80 1.69 15.50
C HIS A 9 5.53 0.94 15.11
N VAL A 10 5.27 0.77 13.81
CA VAL A 10 4.10 0.04 13.33
C VAL A 10 4.23 -1.45 13.65
N ASP A 11 5.40 -2.05 13.47
CA ASP A 11 5.67 -3.44 13.86
C ASP A 11 5.38 -3.67 15.35
N LYS A 12 5.87 -2.78 16.23
CA LYS A 12 5.55 -2.83 17.67
C LYS A 12 4.06 -2.68 17.93
N ALA A 13 3.39 -1.77 17.23
CA ALA A 13 1.93 -1.60 17.37
C ALA A 13 1.16 -2.86 16.97
N ILE A 14 1.59 -3.59 15.94
CA ILE A 14 0.97 -4.86 15.52
C ILE A 14 1.06 -5.91 16.61
N THR A 15 2.19 -5.99 17.33
CA THR A 15 2.31 -6.92 18.47
C THR A 15 1.31 -6.61 19.59
N LEU A 16 0.92 -5.35 19.75
CA LEU A 16 -0.03 -4.90 20.76
C LEU A 16 -1.49 -4.99 20.28
N LYS A 17 -1.73 -4.78 18.99
CA LYS A 17 -3.06 -4.74 18.36
C LYS A 17 -3.08 -5.47 17.01
N PRO A 18 -2.96 -6.81 17.02
CA PRO A 18 -2.81 -7.60 15.79
C PRO A 18 -4.08 -7.69 14.92
N LEU A 19 -5.20 -7.12 15.38
CA LEU A 19 -6.46 -7.07 14.64
C LEU A 19 -6.81 -5.66 14.16
N ASP A 20 -5.91 -4.69 14.36
CA ASP A 20 -6.12 -3.33 13.86
C ASP A 20 -5.76 -3.26 12.36
N PRO A 21 -6.74 -3.11 11.45
CA PRO A 21 -6.50 -3.09 10.01
C PRO A 21 -5.60 -1.92 9.58
N SER A 22 -5.63 -0.80 10.33
CA SER A 22 -4.89 0.40 9.97
C SER A 22 -3.37 0.18 10.01
N LEU A 23 -2.90 -0.68 10.92
CA LEU A 23 -1.48 -0.98 11.06
C LEU A 23 -0.93 -1.74 9.85
N TYR A 24 -1.71 -2.71 9.35
CA TYR A 24 -1.36 -3.45 8.14
C TYR A 24 -1.45 -2.56 6.91
N TYR A 25 -2.47 -1.72 6.79
CA TYR A 25 -2.55 -0.72 5.72
C TYR A 25 -1.33 0.21 5.72
N MET A 26 -0.91 0.70 6.88
CA MET A 26 0.27 1.56 7.03
C MET A 26 1.56 0.88 6.57
N LEU A 27 1.79 -0.39 6.94
CA LEU A 27 2.94 -1.15 6.45
C LEU A 27 2.85 -1.40 4.94
N GLY A 28 1.67 -1.77 4.44
CA GLY A 28 1.44 -1.98 3.01
C GLY A 28 1.76 -0.74 2.18
N ARG A 29 1.26 0.42 2.60
CA ARG A 29 1.55 1.71 1.98
C ARG A 29 3.03 2.06 2.04
N TRP A 30 3.65 1.86 3.20
CA TRP A 30 5.09 2.11 3.37
C TRP A 30 5.94 1.24 2.43
N CYS A 31 5.66 -0.07 2.36
CA CYS A 31 6.34 -0.99 1.46
C CYS A 31 6.17 -0.58 -0.01
N TYR A 32 4.96 -0.19 -0.41
CA TYR A 32 4.67 0.26 -1.79
C TYR A 32 5.51 1.48 -2.16
N GLU A 33 5.48 2.54 -1.33
CA GLU A 33 6.22 3.79 -1.60
C GLU A 33 7.73 3.55 -1.66
N VAL A 34 8.26 2.74 -0.73
CA VAL A 34 9.69 2.38 -0.69
C VAL A 34 10.08 1.57 -1.92
N ALA A 35 9.26 0.59 -2.34
CA ALA A 35 9.54 -0.24 -3.51
C ALA A 35 9.51 0.57 -4.82
N VAL A 36 8.51 1.45 -4.98
CA VAL A 36 8.38 2.32 -6.17
C VAL A 36 9.53 3.32 -6.24
N LEU A 37 9.89 3.96 -5.12
CA LEU A 37 11.02 4.88 -5.06
C LEU A 37 12.32 4.15 -5.40
N SER A 38 12.56 2.98 -4.81
CA SER A 38 13.74 2.15 -5.10
C SER A 38 13.84 1.75 -6.58
N TRP A 39 12.71 1.44 -7.22
CA TRP A 39 12.68 1.16 -8.66
C TRP A 39 12.99 2.41 -9.49
N LEU A 40 12.43 3.56 -9.12
CA LEU A 40 12.67 4.83 -9.81
C LEU A 40 14.15 5.25 -9.68
N GLU A 41 14.71 5.19 -8.47
CA GLU A 41 16.13 5.48 -8.21
C GLU A 41 17.03 4.58 -9.04
N ARG A 42 16.79 3.26 -9.08
CA ARG A 42 17.53 2.33 -9.95
C ARG A 42 17.46 2.71 -11.43
N LYS A 43 16.34 3.29 -11.88
CA LYS A 43 16.16 3.72 -13.26
C LYS A 43 16.92 5.01 -13.59
N VAL A 44 17.19 5.86 -12.59
CA VAL A 44 17.83 7.18 -12.79
C VAL A 44 19.26 7.26 -12.25
N ALA A 45 19.77 6.24 -11.56
CA ALA A 45 21.06 6.31 -10.87
C ALA A 45 22.29 6.07 -11.76
N SER A 46 23.25 7.00 -11.68
CA SER A 46 24.66 6.86 -12.07
C SER A 46 25.61 6.88 -10.85
N THR A 47 25.23 6.20 -9.75
CA THR A 47 25.99 6.06 -8.47
C THR A 47 26.18 7.35 -7.64
N LEU A 48 25.20 7.74 -6.80
CA LEU A 48 25.39 8.73 -5.70
C LEU A 48 24.39 8.63 -4.52
N PHE A 49 23.64 7.53 -4.35
CA PHE A 49 22.66 7.41 -3.26
C PHE A 49 23.15 6.46 -2.16
N SER A 50 23.00 6.88 -0.90
CA SER A 50 23.09 6.00 0.27
C SER A 50 22.00 4.94 0.16
N THR A 51 22.23 3.72 0.66
CA THR A 51 21.25 2.63 0.52
C THR A 51 19.93 3.02 1.22
N PRO A 52 18.84 3.26 0.48
CA PRO A 52 17.53 3.55 1.07
C PRO A 52 16.99 2.30 1.80
N PRO A 53 15.95 2.44 2.65
CA PRO A 53 15.22 1.26 3.10
C PRO A 53 14.76 0.45 1.90
N GLU A 54 14.82 -0.87 2.00
CA GLU A 54 14.36 -1.77 0.95
C GLU A 54 13.01 -2.38 1.36
N ALA A 55 12.11 -2.46 0.40
CA ALA A 55 10.83 -3.16 0.50
C ALA A 55 10.42 -3.62 -0.90
N THR A 56 9.52 -4.59 -0.95
CA THR A 56 9.00 -5.16 -2.20
C THR A 56 7.51 -4.86 -2.38
N LEU A 57 7.06 -4.89 -3.63
CA LEU A 57 5.64 -4.80 -3.97
C LEU A 57 4.86 -6.02 -3.45
N GLU A 58 5.53 -7.17 -3.26
CA GLU A 58 4.94 -8.38 -2.70
C GLU A 58 4.66 -8.23 -1.21
N GLU A 59 5.60 -7.72 -0.42
CA GLU A 59 5.37 -7.36 0.99
C GLU A 59 4.23 -6.34 1.12
N ALA A 60 4.21 -5.33 0.25
CA ALA A 60 3.12 -4.35 0.22
C ALA A 60 1.76 -5.05 0.03
N ARG A 61 1.67 -5.96 -0.94
CA ARG A 61 0.46 -6.73 -1.22
C ARG A 61 0.03 -7.59 -0.04
N GLU A 62 0.95 -8.31 0.60
CA GLU A 62 0.63 -9.16 1.75
C GLU A 62 -0.01 -8.35 2.89
N TYR A 63 0.56 -7.19 3.22
CA TYR A 63 0.01 -6.33 4.24
C TYR A 63 -1.33 -5.71 3.86
N LEU A 64 -1.50 -5.29 2.60
CA LEU A 64 -2.77 -4.74 2.09
C LEU A 64 -3.89 -5.80 2.02
N LEU A 65 -3.54 -7.06 1.69
CA LEU A 65 -4.47 -8.19 1.77
C LEU A 65 -4.87 -8.46 3.21
N LYS A 66 -3.93 -8.37 4.17
CA LYS A 66 -4.25 -8.53 5.59
C LYS A 66 -5.18 -7.42 6.09
N ALA A 67 -4.95 -6.18 5.66
CA ALA A 67 -5.83 -5.05 5.97
C ALA A 67 -7.24 -5.26 5.38
N ASP A 68 -7.35 -5.72 4.13
CA ASP A 68 -8.62 -6.03 3.47
C ASP A 68 -9.40 -7.16 4.18
N GLN A 69 -8.70 -8.20 4.65
CA GLN A 69 -9.30 -9.27 5.44
C GLN A 69 -9.88 -8.77 6.77
N LEU A 70 -9.21 -7.83 7.43
CA LEU A 70 -9.62 -7.29 8.73
C LEU A 70 -10.69 -6.20 8.60
N LYS A 71 -10.61 -5.41 7.53
CA LYS A 71 -11.57 -4.34 7.18
C LYS A 71 -11.86 -4.40 5.68
N PRO A 72 -12.85 -5.20 5.28
CA PRO A 72 -13.36 -5.18 3.93
C PRO A 72 -13.91 -3.79 3.57
N ASP A 73 -14.05 -3.53 2.27
CA ASP A 73 -14.66 -2.31 1.74
C ASP A 73 -13.96 -1.02 2.19
N TRP A 74 -12.64 -1.05 2.35
CA TRP A 74 -11.83 0.15 2.54
C TRP A 74 -11.24 0.62 1.21
N LYS A 75 -11.83 1.67 0.65
CA LYS A 75 -11.54 2.18 -0.68
C LYS A 75 -10.05 2.47 -0.93
N GLU A 76 -9.40 3.18 -0.01
CA GLU A 76 -7.96 3.51 -0.13
C GLU A 76 -7.09 2.25 -0.11
N ASN A 77 -7.39 1.28 0.76
CA ASN A 77 -6.67 0.01 0.79
C ASN A 77 -6.81 -0.77 -0.53
N LEU A 78 -8.02 -0.81 -1.10
CA LEU A 78 -8.27 -1.46 -2.40
C LEU A 78 -7.52 -0.77 -3.54
N LEU A 79 -7.44 0.56 -3.53
CA LEU A 79 -6.65 1.33 -4.50
C LEU A 79 -5.18 0.93 -4.46
N PHE A 80 -4.55 0.91 -3.27
CA PHE A 80 -3.16 0.49 -3.15
C PHE A 80 -2.96 -0.99 -3.49
N LEU A 81 -3.89 -1.86 -3.12
CA LEU A 81 -3.83 -3.27 -3.47
C LEU A 81 -3.88 -3.46 -5.00
N ALA A 82 -4.77 -2.74 -5.69
CA ALA A 82 -4.85 -2.74 -7.15
C ALA A 82 -3.55 -2.24 -7.79
N LYS A 83 -2.94 -1.16 -7.28
CA LYS A 83 -1.63 -0.66 -7.73
C LYS A 83 -0.53 -1.73 -7.64
N THR A 84 -0.55 -2.58 -6.61
CA THR A 84 0.41 -3.70 -6.51
C THR A 84 0.21 -4.72 -7.63
N TYR A 85 -1.03 -5.06 -7.99
CA TYR A 85 -1.33 -6.01 -9.06
C TYR A 85 -1.02 -5.45 -10.46
N ILE A 86 -1.27 -4.14 -10.68
CA ILE A 86 -0.88 -3.44 -11.91
C ILE A 86 0.63 -3.52 -12.13
N SER A 87 1.41 -3.38 -11.06
CA SER A 87 2.88 -3.43 -11.14
C SER A 87 3.42 -4.79 -11.55
N ASP A 88 2.69 -5.87 -11.23
CA ASP A 88 2.99 -7.24 -11.66
C ASP A 88 2.41 -7.58 -13.04
N GLY A 89 1.65 -6.69 -13.66
CA GLY A 89 0.95 -6.92 -14.92
C GLY A 89 -0.32 -7.79 -14.78
N ASP A 90 -0.76 -8.10 -13.56
CA ASP A 90 -2.04 -8.79 -13.32
C ASP A 90 -3.19 -7.78 -13.31
N TYR A 91 -3.52 -7.29 -14.50
CA TYR A 91 -4.63 -6.35 -14.69
C TYR A 91 -5.99 -6.94 -14.35
N SER A 92 -6.14 -8.28 -14.39
CA SER A 92 -7.40 -8.94 -14.11
C SER A 92 -7.79 -8.80 -12.64
N SER A 93 -6.85 -9.09 -11.73
CA SER A 93 -7.01 -8.88 -10.29
C SER A 93 -7.17 -7.40 -9.96
N ALA A 94 -6.39 -6.53 -10.61
CA ALA A 94 -6.49 -5.09 -10.40
C ALA A 94 -7.86 -4.52 -10.75
N ILE A 95 -8.42 -4.87 -11.92
CA ILE A 95 -9.76 -4.43 -12.34
C ILE A 95 -10.82 -4.90 -11.36
N SER A 96 -10.75 -6.16 -10.91
CA SER A 96 -11.70 -6.67 -9.92
C SER A 96 -11.68 -5.87 -8.61
N LEU A 97 -10.50 -5.40 -8.18
CA LEU A 97 -10.35 -4.58 -6.97
C LEU A 97 -10.85 -3.16 -7.18
N ILE A 98 -10.57 -2.56 -8.35
CA ILE A 98 -11.06 -1.23 -8.74
C ILE A 98 -12.58 -1.23 -8.79
N ASP A 99 -13.19 -2.22 -9.44
CA ASP A 99 -14.65 -2.37 -9.52
C ASP A 99 -15.28 -2.51 -8.13
N ARG A 100 -14.62 -3.25 -7.22
CA ARG A 100 -15.06 -3.38 -5.84
C ARG A 100 -14.94 -2.04 -5.12
N ALA A 101 -13.85 -1.32 -5.31
CA ALA A 101 -13.60 -0.03 -4.71
C ALA A 101 -14.61 1.04 -5.17
N LEU A 102 -14.94 1.09 -6.46
CA LEU A 102 -15.89 2.05 -7.04
C LEU A 102 -17.34 1.85 -6.55
N LYS A 103 -17.71 0.64 -6.12
CA LYS A 103 -19.02 0.33 -5.52
C LYS A 103 -19.19 0.86 -4.09
N ILE A 104 -18.09 1.16 -3.40
CA ILE A 104 -18.13 1.69 -2.04
C ILE A 104 -18.59 3.16 -2.08
N PRO A 105 -19.58 3.58 -1.28
CA PRO A 105 -19.99 4.98 -1.21
C PRO A 105 -18.84 5.90 -0.78
N VAL A 106 -18.82 7.13 -1.30
CA VAL A 106 -17.88 8.17 -0.83
C VAL A 106 -18.49 8.85 0.39
N THR A 107 -17.86 8.67 1.56
CA THR A 107 -18.38 9.19 2.83
C THR A 107 -17.41 10.11 3.57
N SER A 108 -16.15 10.14 3.13
CA SER A 108 -15.07 10.92 3.71
C SER A 108 -14.25 11.61 2.62
N GLU A 109 -13.39 12.56 3.03
CA GLU A 109 -12.43 13.21 2.13
C GLU A 109 -11.43 12.19 1.56
N ASP A 110 -10.94 11.26 2.39
CA ASP A 110 -10.05 10.18 1.96
C ASP A 110 -10.72 9.26 0.92
N ASP A 111 -12.02 9.00 1.06
CA ASP A 111 -12.78 8.26 0.05
C ASP A 111 -12.87 9.05 -1.26
N ALA A 112 -13.04 10.37 -1.21
CA ALA A 112 -13.14 11.21 -2.40
C ALA A 112 -11.81 11.26 -3.17
N LEU A 113 -10.69 11.40 -2.45
CA LEU A 113 -9.35 11.33 -3.02
C LEU A 113 -9.10 9.98 -3.69
N SER A 114 -9.37 8.89 -2.96
CA SER A 114 -9.21 7.54 -3.49
C SER A 114 -10.12 7.28 -4.70
N HIS A 115 -11.36 7.80 -4.68
CA HIS A 115 -12.29 7.65 -5.79
C HIS A 115 -11.81 8.38 -7.04
N SER A 116 -11.23 9.57 -6.89
CA SER A 116 -10.66 10.31 -8.03
C SER A 116 -9.48 9.58 -8.67
N GLU A 117 -8.69 8.84 -7.91
CA GLU A 117 -7.56 8.06 -8.45
C GLU A 117 -7.99 6.73 -9.08
N LEU A 118 -9.19 6.24 -8.76
CA LEU A 118 -9.75 4.99 -9.30
C LEU A 118 -10.41 5.16 -10.68
N GLN A 119 -10.67 6.41 -11.10
CA GLN A 119 -11.29 6.79 -12.38
C GLN A 119 -10.25 7.05 -13.46
#